data_AF-A0A2G5T2L2-F1
#
_entry.id   AF-A0A2G5T2L2-F1
#
_cell.length_a   1.000
_cell.length_b   1.000
_cell.length_c   1.000
_cell.angle_alpha   90.00
_cell.angle_beta   90.00
_cell.angle_gamma   90.00
#
_symmetry.space_group_name_H-M   'P 1'
#
loop_
_entity.id
_entity.type
_entity.pdbx_description
1 polymer ?
#
loop_
_entity_poly.entity_id
_entity_poly.type
_entity_poly.pdbx_seq_one_letter_code
_entity_poly.pdbx_strand_id
1 'polypeptide(L)'
;MADLKQMTLKEISDHNTNKSAWLVIGNKVYDVTKFLDEHPGGCEVLLEQAGGDGTEAFEDVGHSTDARHMKEEYLIGEVVEEERRTYSYDKKTWKSGNDQDNKQRGGESGQTDNLVYFGLLAIIVAMVYWLMTK
;
A
#
# COMPACT_ATOMS: atom_id res chain seq x y z
N MET A 1 -0.41 -23.83 11.47
CA MET A 1 -0.90 -22.79 10.54
C MET A 1 -1.80 -21.88 11.34
N ALA A 2 -1.50 -20.57 11.40
CA ALA A 2 -2.43 -19.62 12.00
C ALA A 2 -3.67 -19.57 11.11
N ASP A 3 -4.84 -19.79 11.69
CA ASP A 3 -6.12 -19.63 11.00
C ASP A 3 -6.33 -18.13 10.78
N LEU A 4 -5.98 -17.64 9.57
CA LEU A 4 -6.18 -16.25 9.20
C LEU A 4 -7.57 -16.10 8.63
N LYS A 5 -8.33 -15.12 9.15
CA LYS A 5 -9.67 -14.82 8.66
C LYS A 5 -9.58 -14.32 7.22
N GLN A 6 -10.33 -14.93 6.32
CA GLN A 6 -10.46 -14.45 4.94
C GLN A 6 -11.47 -13.31 4.86
N MET A 7 -11.09 -12.22 4.21
CA MET A 7 -11.87 -10.99 4.12
C MET A 7 -11.94 -10.51 2.68
N THR A 8 -13.09 -9.95 2.28
CA THR A 8 -13.28 -9.42 0.91
C THR A 8 -12.76 -8.00 0.81
N LEU A 9 -12.35 -7.58 -0.39
CA LEU A 9 -11.91 -6.20 -0.62
C LEU A 9 -13.02 -5.20 -0.30
N LYS A 10 -14.27 -5.56 -0.62
CA LYS A 10 -15.44 -4.75 -0.29
C LYS A 10 -15.60 -4.54 1.21
N GLU A 11 -15.42 -5.59 2.02
CA GLU A 11 -15.46 -5.48 3.48
C GLU A 11 -14.34 -4.56 3.96
N ILE A 12 -13.13 -4.75 3.45
CA ILE A 12 -11.96 -3.94 3.81
C ILE A 12 -12.19 -2.46 3.49
N SER A 13 -12.77 -2.14 2.32
CA SER A 13 -13.06 -0.77 1.90
C SER A 13 -14.03 0.00 2.80
N ASP A 14 -14.84 -0.68 3.61
CA ASP A 14 -15.70 -0.03 4.61
C ASP A 14 -14.88 0.50 5.81
N HIS A 15 -13.68 -0.05 6.03
CA HIS A 15 -12.77 0.30 7.11
C HIS A 15 -11.71 1.31 6.65
N ASN A 16 -12.17 2.51 6.29
CA ASN A 16 -11.32 3.62 5.81
C ASN A 16 -11.34 4.86 6.74
N THR A 17 -11.65 4.69 8.03
CA THR A 17 -11.81 5.79 8.99
C THR A 17 -10.76 5.78 10.09
N ASN A 18 -10.54 6.91 10.76
CA ASN A 18 -9.62 7.01 11.90
C ASN A 18 -9.94 6.09 13.09
N LYS A 19 -11.17 5.56 13.18
CA LYS A 19 -11.59 4.59 14.21
C LYS A 19 -11.54 3.14 13.73
N SER A 20 -11.32 2.93 12.44
CA SER A 20 -11.32 1.63 11.77
C SER A 20 -10.63 1.80 10.43
N ALA A 21 -9.30 1.69 10.46
CA ALA A 21 -8.42 1.82 9.30
C ALA A 21 -7.76 0.47 9.03
N TRP A 22 -8.20 -0.20 7.98
CA TRP A 22 -7.60 -1.45 7.53
C TRP A 22 -6.78 -1.24 6.28
N LEU A 23 -5.65 -1.94 6.20
CA LEU A 23 -4.72 -1.80 5.10
C LEU A 23 -4.36 -3.19 4.58
N VAL A 24 -4.36 -3.35 3.25
CA VAL A 24 -3.87 -4.58 2.62
C VAL A 24 -2.42 -4.39 2.21
N ILE A 25 -1.55 -5.30 2.67
CA ILE A 25 -0.14 -5.36 2.25
C ILE A 25 0.20 -6.80 1.87
N GLY A 26 0.40 -7.05 0.58
CA GLY A 26 0.75 -8.37 0.05
C GLY A 26 -0.31 -9.42 0.34
N ASN A 27 -1.57 -9.13 0.00
CA ASN A 27 -2.75 -10.00 0.24
C ASN A 27 -3.07 -10.30 1.71
N LYS A 28 -2.42 -9.60 2.65
CA LYS A 28 -2.69 -9.70 4.10
C LYS A 28 -3.36 -8.42 4.57
N VAL A 29 -4.32 -8.54 5.48
CA VAL A 29 -5.12 -7.44 6.02
C VAL A 29 -4.62 -7.08 7.41
N TYR A 30 -4.29 -5.80 7.60
CA TYR A 30 -3.73 -5.27 8.83
C TYR A 30 -4.64 -4.19 9.41
N ASP A 31 -4.90 -4.25 10.71
CA ASP A 31 -5.62 -3.20 11.42
C ASP A 31 -4.64 -2.18 11.99
N VAL A 32 -4.47 -1.07 11.26
CA VAL A 32 -3.56 0.01 11.64
C VAL A 32 -4.23 1.09 12.48
N THR A 33 -5.49 0.90 12.90
CA THR A 33 -6.28 1.90 13.63
C THR A 33 -5.55 2.47 14.84
N LYS A 34 -4.91 1.60 15.64
CA LYS A 34 -4.15 2.03 16.83
C LYS A 34 -2.80 2.63 16.50
N PHE A 35 -2.26 2.31 15.33
CA PHE A 35 -0.95 2.73 14.88
C PHE A 35 -0.98 4.06 14.10
N LEU A 36 -2.16 4.60 13.78
CA LEU A 36 -2.31 5.85 13.04
C LEU A 36 -1.50 7.00 13.64
N ASP A 37 -1.60 7.23 14.96
CA ASP A 37 -0.87 8.28 15.67
C ASP A 37 0.59 7.90 16.01
N GLU A 38 0.92 6.61 16.04
CA GLU A 38 2.28 6.13 16.31
C GLU A 38 3.14 6.04 15.05
N HIS A 39 2.53 6.18 13.87
CA HIS A 39 3.23 6.10 12.60
C HIS A 39 4.14 7.32 12.37
N PRO A 40 5.47 7.14 12.27
CA PRO A 40 6.42 8.25 12.10
C PRO A 40 6.25 9.01 10.77
N GLY A 41 5.57 8.42 9.78
CA GLY A 41 5.22 9.07 8.51
C GLY A 41 3.90 9.86 8.55
N GLY A 42 3.21 9.89 9.70
CA GLY A 42 1.91 10.54 9.89
C GLY A 42 0.72 9.62 9.60
N CYS A 43 -0.44 9.95 10.19
CA CYS A 43 -1.68 9.20 10.01
C CYS A 43 -2.33 9.40 8.63
N GLU A 44 -2.07 10.54 7.99
CA GLU A 44 -2.68 10.90 6.69
C GLU A 44 -2.36 9.86 5.62
N VAL A 45 -1.09 9.46 5.47
CA VAL A 45 -0.68 8.48 4.45
C VAL A 45 -1.27 7.09 4.68
N LEU A 46 -1.56 6.73 5.93
CA LEU A 46 -2.22 5.47 6.25
C LEU A 46 -3.73 5.55 5.94
N LEU A 47 -4.36 6.69 6.23
CA LEU A 47 -5.77 6.94 5.94
C LEU A 47 -6.06 7.05 4.44
N GLU A 48 -5.13 7.62 3.66
CA GLU A 48 -5.24 7.68 2.20
C GLU A 48 -5.27 6.29 1.55
N GLN A 49 -4.58 5.33 2.16
CA GLN A 49 -4.53 3.94 1.69
C GLN A 49 -5.51 3.02 2.46
N ALA A 50 -6.19 3.55 3.49
CA ALA A 50 -7.11 2.77 4.31
C ALA A 50 -8.31 2.32 3.49
N GLY A 51 -8.73 1.08 3.73
CA GLY A 51 -9.76 0.41 2.96
C GLY A 51 -9.28 -0.13 1.61
N GLY A 52 -7.98 -0.12 1.35
CA GLY A 52 -7.41 -0.55 0.08
C GLY A 52 -6.07 -1.26 0.19
N ASP A 53 -5.41 -1.38 -0.97
CA ASP A 53 -4.10 -1.99 -1.11
C ASP A 53 -2.99 -0.94 -1.01
N GLY A 54 -2.29 -0.94 0.12
CA GLY A 54 -1.15 -0.07 0.39
C GLY A 54 0.19 -0.74 0.10
N THR A 55 0.22 -1.90 -0.57
CA THR A 55 1.47 -2.66 -0.80
C THR A 55 2.52 -1.81 -1.52
N GLU A 56 2.14 -1.14 -2.60
CA GLU A 56 3.06 -0.32 -3.40
C GLU A 56 3.63 0.85 -2.58
N ALA A 57 2.77 1.58 -1.87
CA ALA A 57 3.19 2.67 -1.00
C ALA A 57 4.13 2.20 0.12
N PHE A 58 3.84 1.04 0.72
CA PHE A 58 4.68 0.46 1.77
C PHE A 58 6.07 0.04 1.26
N GLU A 59 6.13 -0.52 0.05
CA GLU A 59 7.37 -0.93 -0.61
C GLU A 59 8.20 0.27 -1.10
N ASP A 60 7.56 1.29 -1.68
CA ASP A 60 8.20 2.50 -2.22
C ASP A 60 8.92 3.30 -1.12
N VAL A 61 8.29 3.43 0.05
CA VAL A 61 8.89 4.09 1.23
C VAL A 61 10.13 3.34 1.73
N GLY A 62 10.21 2.02 1.54
CA GLY A 62 11.38 1.24 1.93
C GLY A 62 11.51 1.04 3.45
N HIS A 63 10.43 0.65 4.13
CA HIS A 63 10.41 0.39 5.58
C HIS A 63 11.50 -0.63 6.02
N SER A 64 12.10 -0.35 7.18
CA SER A 64 13.11 -1.22 7.82
C SER A 64 12.55 -2.60 8.18
N THR A 65 13.42 -3.60 8.33
CA THR A 65 13.03 -4.98 8.70
C THR A 65 12.23 -5.03 10.01
N ASP A 66 12.57 -4.18 10.97
CA ASP A 66 11.86 -4.07 12.25
C ASP A 66 10.40 -3.64 12.06
N ALA A 67 10.15 -2.58 11.27
CA ALA A 67 8.79 -2.14 10.93
C ALA A 67 8.00 -3.22 10.17
N ARG A 68 8.69 -4.05 9.37
CA ARG A 68 8.07 -5.19 8.67
C ARG A 68 7.67 -6.33 9.59
N HIS A 69 8.35 -6.51 10.73
CA HIS A 69 7.91 -7.44 11.77
C HIS A 69 6.80 -6.81 12.62
N MET A 70 6.92 -5.53 12.97
CA MET A 70 5.93 -4.83 13.78
C MET A 70 4.55 -4.84 13.12
N LYS A 71 4.45 -4.66 11.80
CA LYS A 71 3.16 -4.77 11.11
C LYS A 71 2.51 -6.15 11.28
N GLU A 72 3.28 -7.22 11.44
CA GLU A 72 2.73 -8.58 11.59
C GLU A 72 1.91 -8.74 12.87
N GLU A 73 2.18 -7.92 13.90
CA GLU A 73 1.38 -7.88 15.14
C GLU A 73 -0.03 -7.33 14.92
N TYR A 74 -0.21 -6.51 13.88
CA TYR A 74 -1.49 -5.92 13.49
C TYR A 74 -2.23 -6.75 12.44
N LEU A 75 -1.73 -7.94 12.08
CA LEU A 75 -2.36 -8.83 11.13
C LEU A 75 -3.68 -9.37 11.68
N ILE A 76 -4.79 -9.05 11.03
CA ILE A 76 -6.12 -9.55 11.40
C ILE A 76 -6.63 -10.66 10.48
N GLY A 77 -6.08 -10.76 9.26
CA GLY A 77 -6.57 -11.70 8.27
C GLY A 77 -5.85 -11.62 6.93
N GLU A 78 -6.43 -12.25 5.93
CA GLU A 78 -5.96 -12.26 4.55
C GLU A 78 -7.10 -11.98 3.59
N VAL A 79 -6.77 -11.51 2.40
CA VAL A 79 -7.76 -11.31 1.33
C VAL A 79 -8.20 -12.67 0.81
N VAL A 80 -9.50 -12.81 0.53
CA VAL A 80 -10.08 -14.01 -0.10
C VAL A 80 -9.30 -14.38 -1.36
N GLU A 81 -9.11 -15.69 -1.57
CA GLU A 81 -8.27 -16.20 -2.66
C GLU A 81 -8.68 -15.68 -4.05
N GLU A 82 -9.97 -15.51 -4.28
CA GLU A 82 -10.52 -15.02 -5.54
C GLU A 82 -10.21 -13.54 -5.83
N GLU A 83 -9.96 -12.73 -4.81
CA GLU A 83 -9.65 -11.30 -4.92
C GLU A 83 -8.16 -10.99 -4.66
N ARG A 84 -7.33 -12.01 -4.41
CA ARG A 84 -5.89 -11.81 -4.19
C ARG A 84 -5.21 -11.28 -5.45
N ARG A 85 -4.37 -10.27 -5.27
CA ARG A 85 -3.57 -9.68 -6.34
C ARG A 85 -2.21 -10.36 -6.45
N THR A 86 -1.72 -10.53 -7.69
CA THR A 86 -0.36 -11.04 -7.93
C THR A 86 0.62 -9.88 -7.87
N TYR A 87 1.53 -9.85 -6.88
CA TYR A 87 2.59 -8.86 -6.82
C TYR A 87 3.83 -9.37 -7.54
N SER A 88 4.53 -8.47 -8.25
CA SER A 88 5.74 -8.80 -8.99
C SER A 88 6.91 -9.22 -8.08
N TYR A 89 6.87 -8.82 -6.79
CA TYR A 89 7.84 -9.20 -5.76
C TYR A 89 7.87 -10.71 -5.47
N ASP A 90 6.71 -11.39 -5.57
CA ASP A 90 6.54 -12.80 -5.20
C ASP A 90 7.33 -13.78 -6.10
N LYS A 91 7.62 -13.40 -7.35
CA LYS A 91 8.38 -14.23 -8.31
C LYS A 91 9.84 -14.51 -7.92
N LYS A 92 10.37 -13.90 -6.85
CA LYS A 92 11.75 -14.14 -6.41
C LYS A 92 11.92 -15.23 -5.35
N THR A 93 10.84 -15.79 -4.77
CA THR A 93 10.99 -16.77 -3.67
C THR A 93 10.88 -18.25 -4.09
N TRP A 94 10.68 -18.56 -5.37
CA TRP A 94 10.87 -19.93 -5.87
C TRP A 94 11.52 -19.99 -7.25
N LYS A 95 12.84 -19.73 -7.29
CA LYS A 95 13.75 -20.31 -8.28
C LYS A 95 14.86 -21.08 -7.55
N SER A 96 14.45 -22.19 -6.92
CA SER A 96 15.36 -23.31 -6.68
C SER A 96 15.08 -24.35 -7.76
N GLY A 97 15.82 -24.27 -8.86
CA GLY A 97 15.74 -25.21 -9.99
C GLY A 97 16.15 -24.54 -11.30
N ASN A 98 17.31 -24.96 -11.82
CA ASN A 98 17.89 -24.75 -13.16
C ASN A 98 17.04 -23.97 -14.17
N ASP A 99 17.60 -22.92 -14.78
CA ASP A 99 18.01 -22.97 -16.20
C ASP A 99 18.68 -21.66 -16.62
N GLN A 100 19.68 -21.80 -17.49
CA GLN A 100 20.28 -20.71 -18.25
C GLN A 100 19.27 -20.20 -19.28
N ASP A 101 18.99 -18.91 -19.35
CA ASP A 101 18.82 -18.26 -20.65
C ASP A 101 19.06 -16.75 -20.57
N ASN A 102 19.85 -16.31 -21.52
CA ASN A 102 20.22 -14.95 -21.82
C ASN A 102 19.21 -14.42 -22.84
N LYS A 103 18.48 -13.34 -22.54
CA LYS A 103 18.07 -12.45 -23.64
C LYS A 103 17.71 -11.02 -23.27
N GLN A 104 18.43 -10.15 -23.97
CA GLN A 104 18.17 -8.73 -24.22
C GLN A 104 16.78 -8.47 -24.80
N ARG A 105 16.22 -7.30 -24.45
CA ARG A 105 15.34 -6.36 -25.21
C ARG A 105 14.44 -5.67 -24.19
N GLY A 106 14.46 -4.35 -24.00
CA GLY A 106 14.40 -3.28 -25.00
C GLY A 106 12.92 -2.88 -25.16
N GLY A 107 12.55 -1.66 -24.75
CA GLY A 107 11.21 -1.08 -24.90
C GLY A 107 10.79 -0.28 -23.65
N GLU A 108 11.10 1.01 -23.52
CA GLU A 108 10.37 2.16 -24.10
C GLU A 108 9.43 2.83 -23.07
N SER A 109 9.92 3.94 -22.53
CA SER A 109 9.17 5.18 -22.19
C SER A 109 7.66 5.07 -21.93
N GLY A 110 7.30 5.08 -20.64
CA GLY A 110 6.03 5.58 -20.13
C GLY A 110 6.29 6.73 -19.16
N GLN A 111 6.83 7.84 -19.66
CA GLN A 111 6.99 9.09 -18.92
C GLN A 111 5.71 9.92 -19.07
N THR A 112 4.67 9.62 -18.29
CA THR A 112 3.57 10.48 -17.83
C THR A 112 3.02 9.74 -16.61
N ASP A 113 2.94 10.27 -15.40
CA ASP A 113 1.84 11.15 -14.98
C ASP A 113 2.13 11.82 -13.62
N ASN A 114 3.40 12.02 -13.27
CA ASN A 114 3.76 12.75 -12.04
C ASN A 114 3.64 14.29 -12.20
N LEU A 115 3.60 14.81 -13.43
CA LEU A 115 3.48 16.26 -13.66
C LEU A 115 2.04 16.78 -13.41
N VAL A 116 1.04 15.92 -13.57
CA VAL A 116 -0.37 16.29 -13.32
C VAL A 116 -0.63 16.41 -11.82
N TYR A 117 -0.01 15.53 -11.01
CA TYR A 117 -0.14 15.55 -9.55
C TYR A 117 0.51 16.78 -8.91
N PHE A 118 1.73 17.16 -9.32
CA PHE A 118 2.36 18.40 -8.86
C PHE A 118 1.61 19.66 -9.31
N GLY A 119 0.99 19.63 -10.50
CA GLY A 119 0.15 20.72 -10.99
C GLY A 119 -1.16 20.88 -10.20
N LEU A 120 -1.84 19.77 -9.88
CA LEU A 120 -3.08 19.78 -9.11
C LEU A 120 -2.85 20.19 -7.65
N LEU A 121 -1.76 19.73 -7.02
CA LEU A 121 -1.40 20.12 -5.65
C LEU A 121 -1.14 21.64 -5.55
N ALA A 122 -0.43 22.23 -6.52
CA ALA A 122 -0.13 23.66 -6.54
C ALA A 122 -1.38 24.53 -6.71
N ILE A 123 -2.35 24.10 -7.52
CA ILE A 123 -3.61 24.83 -7.72
C ILE A 123 -4.47 24.79 -6.45
N ILE A 124 -4.52 23.65 -5.76
CA ILE A 124 -5.26 23.50 -4.50
C ILE A 124 -4.66 24.41 -3.41
N VAL A 125 -3.32 24.42 -3.27
CA VAL A 125 -2.63 25.29 -2.30
C VAL A 125 -2.88 26.78 -2.61
N ALA A 126 -2.83 27.18 -3.88
CA ALA A 126 -3.11 28.55 -4.28
C ALA A 126 -4.58 28.96 -4.03
N MET A 127 -5.53 28.06 -4.27
CA MET A 127 -6.96 28.30 -4.02
C MET A 127 -7.26 28.45 -2.54
N VAL A 128 -6.65 27.61 -1.69
CA VAL A 128 -6.77 27.69 -0.23
C VAL A 128 -6.15 28.98 0.32
N TYR A 129 -4.95 29.34 -0.15
CA TYR A 129 -4.29 30.58 0.27
C TYR A 129 -5.10 31.83 -0.12
N TRP A 130 -5.69 31.85 -1.32
CA TRP A 130 -6.54 32.95 -1.78
C TRP A 130 -7.84 33.07 -0.98
N LEU A 131 -8.43 31.95 -0.56
CA LEU A 131 -9.62 31.92 0.30
C LEU A 131 -9.31 32.42 1.72
N MET A 132 -8.12 32.12 2.25
CA MET A 132 -7.70 32.54 3.60
C MET A 132 -7.21 34.00 3.66
N THR A 133 -6.79 34.58 2.55
CA THR A 133 -6.22 35.94 2.50
C THR A 133 -7.28 37.00 2.12
N LYS A 134 -8.56 36.66 2.16
CA LYS A 134 -9.68 37.57 1.86
C LYS A 134 -10.58 37.83 3.05
#